data_AF-A0A934KLD7-F1
#
_entry.id   AF-A0A934KLD7-F1
#
_cell.length_a   1.000
_cell.length_b   1.000
_cell.length_c   1.000
_cell.angle_alpha   90.00
_cell.angle_beta   90.00
_cell.angle_gamma   90.00
#
_symmetry.space_group_name_H-M   'P 1'
#
loop_
_entity.id
_entity.type
_entity.pdbx_description
1 polymer ?
#
loop_
_entity_poly.entity_id
_entity_poly.type
_entity_poly.pdbx_seq_one_letter_code
_entity_poly.pdbx_strand_id
1 'polypeptide(L)'
;MAAEKRAAGMRPGQRQAPSRRPAAPARDTLWSRLWPLSAAGYLLLTLAGVGIVVVIVFTLHNRGSAPAPFGTPLGVPTATGAATATSSSPSAATPLAPIGGTVTGQPVDGIQCQGSEQVLFHIHAHLAVYVDGSPRVVPEGIGIVPPRQETASAQGPFVSGGSCYYWLHAHTPDGIIHIESPVQRTFTLGNYFDIWAIALDSTHVGPATGTVVAYLNGHVVTGDPRTIPLDAHNLIQLDVNGNVPPAAFTFPAGD
;
A
#
# COMPACT_ATOMS: atom_id res chain seq x y z
N MET A 1 58.65 22.80 -39.76
CA MET A 1 59.49 23.61 -38.86
C MET A 1 59.27 23.07 -37.45
N ALA A 2 60.33 22.53 -36.86
CA ALA A 2 60.37 21.95 -35.54
C ALA A 2 60.64 23.04 -34.49
N ALA A 3 60.09 22.88 -33.27
CA ALA A 3 60.62 23.36 -31.98
C ALA A 3 59.54 23.12 -30.91
N GLU A 4 59.80 22.89 -29.63
CA GLU A 4 60.94 22.34 -28.89
C GLU A 4 60.39 22.13 -27.46
N LYS A 5 60.87 21.10 -26.78
CA LYS A 5 60.54 20.77 -25.39
C LYS A 5 60.88 21.93 -24.44
N ARG A 6 60.07 22.14 -23.39
CA ARG A 6 60.59 22.53 -22.07
C ARG A 6 59.86 21.81 -20.94
N ALA A 7 60.64 20.99 -20.23
CA ALA A 7 60.35 20.48 -18.91
C ALA A 7 60.98 21.41 -17.86
N ALA A 8 60.24 21.71 -16.80
CA ALA A 8 60.72 22.28 -15.53
C ALA A 8 59.54 22.15 -14.53
N GLY A 9 59.65 21.72 -13.28
CA GLY A 9 60.75 21.23 -12.48
C GLY A 9 60.14 20.64 -11.19
N MET A 10 60.63 19.48 -10.78
CA MET A 10 60.22 18.79 -9.56
C MET A 10 60.81 19.51 -8.33
N ARG A 11 59.98 19.98 -7.39
CA ARG A 11 60.44 20.50 -6.09
C ARG A 11 60.52 19.36 -5.05
N PRO A 12 61.63 19.21 -4.30
CA PRO A 12 61.77 18.16 -3.31
C PRO A 12 61.32 18.62 -1.91
N GLY A 13 60.72 17.69 -1.17
CA GLY A 13 60.92 17.54 0.28
C GLY A 13 60.14 18.46 1.21
N GLN A 14 58.90 18.07 1.55
CA GLN A 14 58.37 18.32 2.89
C GLN A 14 58.23 16.98 3.62
N ARG A 15 59.14 16.76 4.58
CA ARG A 15 59.09 15.66 5.55
C ARG A 15 57.89 15.90 6.48
N GLN A 16 56.90 15.03 6.45
CA GLN A 16 55.83 15.02 7.44
C GLN A 16 56.37 14.45 8.74
N ALA A 17 56.24 15.22 9.83
CA ALA A 17 56.53 14.77 11.19
C ALA A 17 55.43 13.81 11.68
N PRO A 18 55.75 12.78 12.49
CA PRO A 18 54.77 11.82 12.98
C PRO A 18 53.83 12.47 14.01
N SER A 19 52.52 12.46 13.72
CA SER A 19 51.48 12.89 14.63
C SER A 19 51.37 11.90 15.80
N ARG A 20 51.65 12.40 17.02
CA ARG A 20 51.46 11.65 18.26
C ARG A 20 49.95 11.45 18.50
N ARG A 21 49.52 10.19 18.58
CA ARG A 21 48.17 9.81 19.02
C ARG A 21 47.98 10.19 20.50
N PRO A 22 46.86 10.78 20.91
CA PRO A 22 46.54 10.93 22.32
C PRO A 22 46.16 9.56 22.93
N ALA A 23 46.70 9.30 24.12
CA ALA A 23 46.48 8.08 24.90
C ALA A 23 45.05 8.01 25.47
N ALA A 24 44.47 6.81 25.48
CA ALA A 24 43.18 6.53 26.13
C ALA A 24 43.31 6.61 27.66
N PRO A 25 42.31 7.15 28.38
CA PRO A 25 42.35 7.19 29.84
C PRO A 25 42.20 5.78 30.44
N ALA A 26 43.08 5.49 31.40
CA ALA A 26 43.13 4.27 32.16
C ALA A 26 41.88 4.07 33.03
N ARG A 27 41.41 2.83 33.09
CA ARG A 27 40.32 2.38 33.95
C ARG A 27 40.88 2.15 35.36
N ASP A 28 40.60 3.08 36.27
CA ASP A 28 40.94 2.90 37.68
C ASP A 28 39.94 1.96 38.36
N THR A 29 40.41 0.74 38.59
CA THR A 29 39.79 -0.30 39.40
C THR A 29 40.10 -0.08 40.87
N LEU A 30 39.27 0.65 41.60
CA LEU A 30 39.30 0.68 43.06
C LEU A 30 37.88 1.03 43.54
N TRP A 31 37.04 0.01 43.78
CA TRP A 31 36.00 -0.08 44.82
C TRP A 31 35.39 -1.50 44.79
N SER A 32 36.26 -2.50 44.91
CA SER A 32 35.85 -3.83 45.35
C SER A 32 35.73 -3.80 46.87
N ARG A 33 34.51 -3.61 47.36
CA ARG A 33 33.96 -4.09 48.64
C ARG A 33 32.65 -3.37 48.88
N LEU A 34 31.54 -4.11 48.76
CA LEU A 34 30.29 -4.04 49.52
C LEU A 34 29.18 -4.76 48.71
N TRP A 35 29.15 -6.09 48.82
CA TRP A 35 27.95 -6.92 48.67
C TRP A 35 27.47 -7.19 50.13
N PRO A 36 26.17 -7.13 50.51
CA PRO A 36 25.13 -7.99 49.91
C PRO A 36 23.68 -7.45 49.90
N LEU A 37 22.79 -8.29 49.35
CA LEU A 37 21.31 -8.33 49.46
C LEU A 37 20.58 -7.33 48.54
N SER A 38 20.06 -7.72 47.38
CA SER A 38 18.69 -8.26 47.31
C SER A 38 18.43 -8.91 45.95
N ALA A 39 18.71 -10.21 45.82
CA ALA A 39 18.29 -11.03 44.69
C ALA A 39 17.45 -12.20 45.21
N ALA A 40 16.28 -11.90 45.79
CA ALA A 40 15.31 -12.91 46.23
C ALA A 40 13.86 -12.40 46.39
N GLY A 41 13.53 -11.16 45.99
CA GLY A 41 12.25 -10.51 46.34
C GLY A 41 11.25 -10.24 45.20
N TYR A 42 11.67 -10.29 43.93
CA TYR A 42 10.83 -9.81 42.81
C TYR A 42 10.42 -10.90 41.81
N LEU A 43 10.27 -12.14 42.27
CA LEU A 43 9.74 -13.25 41.45
C LEU A 43 8.42 -13.85 41.99
N LEU A 44 7.75 -13.20 42.95
CA LEU A 44 6.52 -13.76 43.54
C LEU A 44 5.36 -12.76 43.72
N LEU A 45 5.28 -11.68 42.92
CA LEU A 45 4.18 -10.70 43.02
C LEU A 45 3.71 -10.11 41.67
N THR A 46 3.54 -10.94 40.63
CA THR A 46 2.79 -10.52 39.41
C THR A 46 1.81 -11.56 38.87
N LEU A 47 1.51 -12.64 39.60
CA LEU A 47 0.51 -13.64 39.17
C LEU A 47 -0.83 -13.56 39.92
N ALA A 48 -0.96 -12.76 40.99
CA ALA A 48 -2.23 -12.55 41.68
C ALA A 48 -2.98 -11.26 41.26
N GLY A 49 -2.28 -10.27 40.70
CA GLY A 49 -2.86 -8.97 40.34
C GLY A 49 -3.55 -8.93 38.97
N VAL A 50 -3.14 -9.77 38.02
CA VAL A 50 -3.74 -9.81 36.67
C VAL A 50 -5.03 -10.65 36.65
N GLY A 51 -5.10 -11.71 37.46
CA GLY A 51 -6.29 -12.58 37.54
C GLY A 51 -7.53 -11.89 38.14
N ILE A 52 -7.37 -10.99 39.10
CA ILE A 52 -8.49 -10.31 39.77
C ILE A 52 -9.14 -9.24 38.85
N VAL A 53 -8.36 -8.59 37.99
CA VAL A 53 -8.88 -7.57 37.06
C VAL A 53 -9.68 -8.22 35.91
N VAL A 54 -9.27 -9.39 35.42
CA VAL A 54 -9.98 -10.10 34.34
C VAL A 54 -11.32 -10.70 34.81
N VAL A 55 -11.42 -11.13 36.08
CA VAL A 55 -12.66 -11.70 36.64
C VAL A 55 -13.73 -10.62 36.91
N ILE A 56 -13.35 -9.38 37.24
CA ILE A 56 -14.30 -8.28 37.52
C ILE A 56 -14.89 -7.71 36.21
N VAL A 57 -14.13 -7.66 35.12
CA VAL A 57 -14.64 -7.16 33.83
C VAL A 57 -15.60 -8.15 33.15
N PHE A 58 -15.38 -9.46 33.32
CA PHE A 58 -16.23 -10.52 32.75
C PHE A 58 -17.56 -10.73 33.52
N THR A 59 -17.61 -10.38 34.82
CA THR A 59 -18.80 -10.58 35.66
C THR A 59 -19.77 -9.38 35.68
N LEU A 60 -19.44 -8.26 35.05
CA LEU A 60 -20.31 -7.07 34.99
C LEU A 60 -20.93 -6.77 33.61
N HIS A 61 -20.53 -7.46 32.54
CA HIS A 61 -21.13 -7.26 31.20
C HIS A 61 -22.21 -8.28 30.82
N ASN A 62 -22.46 -9.30 31.64
CA ASN A 62 -23.44 -10.35 31.33
C ASN A 62 -24.75 -10.20 32.12
N ARG A 63 -25.34 -9.00 32.09
CA ARG A 63 -26.77 -8.82 32.40
C ARG A 63 -27.56 -8.84 31.09
N GLY A 64 -27.66 -10.04 30.52
CA GLY A 64 -28.69 -10.34 29.53
C GLY A 64 -30.05 -10.08 30.15
N SER A 65 -30.68 -8.99 29.73
CA SER A 65 -32.08 -8.68 30.07
C SER A 65 -32.98 -9.67 29.33
N ALA A 66 -33.89 -10.30 30.07
CA ALA A 66 -34.89 -11.20 29.52
C ALA A 66 -35.77 -10.49 28.46
N PRO A 67 -36.28 -11.20 27.43
CA PRO A 67 -37.21 -10.61 26.49
C PRO A 67 -38.62 -10.53 27.11
N ALA A 68 -39.19 -9.33 27.15
CA ALA A 68 -40.62 -9.14 27.42
C ALA A 68 -41.44 -9.37 26.12
N PRO A 69 -42.68 -9.89 26.21
CA PRO A 69 -43.46 -10.27 25.05
C PRO A 69 -44.08 -9.07 24.32
N PHE A 70 -44.12 -9.23 23.00
CA PHE A 70 -44.83 -8.48 21.96
C PHE A 70 -45.93 -7.51 22.42
N GLY A 71 -45.62 -6.21 22.31
CA GLY A 71 -46.60 -5.14 22.19
C GLY A 71 -46.62 -4.63 20.75
N THR A 72 -47.80 -4.67 20.12
CA THR A 72 -48.07 -4.01 18.84
C THR A 72 -48.03 -2.49 18.98
N PRO A 73 -47.57 -1.77 17.95
CA PRO A 73 -48.16 -0.48 17.65
C PRO A 73 -48.62 -0.37 16.19
N LEU A 74 -49.82 0.19 16.04
CA LEU A 74 -50.45 0.65 14.81
C LEU A 74 -49.98 2.09 14.50
N GLY A 75 -49.62 2.35 13.23
CA GLY A 75 -49.56 3.67 12.58
C GLY A 75 -48.30 4.51 12.88
N VAL A 76 -47.69 5.31 11.99
CA VAL A 76 -48.00 5.92 10.66
C VAL A 76 -46.63 6.38 10.05
N PRO A 77 -46.53 7.24 9.01
CA PRO A 77 -46.29 7.00 7.59
C PRO A 77 -44.84 7.18 7.07
N THR A 78 -44.62 6.69 5.84
CA THR A 78 -43.80 7.23 4.73
C THR A 78 -42.42 7.86 5.02
N ALA A 79 -41.36 7.16 4.59
CA ALA A 79 -40.24 7.77 3.87
C ALA A 79 -39.77 6.82 2.77
N THR A 80 -40.22 7.11 1.55
CA THR A 80 -39.69 6.60 0.30
C THR A 80 -38.23 7.02 0.13
N GLY A 81 -37.37 6.08 -0.27
CA GLY A 81 -36.07 6.38 -0.87
C GLY A 81 -34.84 6.07 -0.02
N ALA A 82 -34.67 4.82 0.41
CA ALA A 82 -33.32 4.30 0.58
C ALA A 82 -32.78 4.00 -0.83
N ALA A 83 -31.96 4.91 -1.36
CA ALA A 83 -31.14 4.60 -2.52
C ALA A 83 -30.21 3.46 -2.11
N THR A 84 -30.54 2.24 -2.55
CA THR A 84 -29.65 1.10 -2.52
C THR A 84 -28.43 1.51 -3.32
N ALA A 85 -27.32 1.82 -2.65
CA ALA A 85 -26.02 1.86 -3.30
C ALA A 85 -25.77 0.43 -3.82
N THR A 86 -26.06 0.22 -5.09
CA THR A 86 -25.68 -0.99 -5.81
C THR A 86 -24.17 -0.97 -5.90
N SER A 87 -23.51 -1.65 -4.97
CA SER A 87 -22.18 -2.19 -5.21
C SER A 87 -22.32 -3.12 -6.40
N SER A 88 -21.96 -2.63 -7.59
CA SER A 88 -21.99 -3.41 -8.82
C SER A 88 -20.96 -4.52 -8.71
N SER A 89 -21.42 -5.70 -8.32
CA SER A 89 -20.62 -6.93 -8.36
C SER A 89 -20.09 -7.13 -9.79
N PRO A 90 -18.79 -7.39 -10.00
CA PRO A 90 -18.12 -7.27 -11.30
C PRO A 90 -18.43 -8.40 -12.30
N SER A 91 -19.45 -9.23 -12.05
CA SER A 91 -19.62 -10.54 -12.69
C SER A 91 -19.96 -10.54 -14.19
N ALA A 92 -20.01 -9.40 -14.88
CA ALA A 92 -20.29 -9.34 -16.33
C ALA A 92 -19.42 -8.36 -17.13
N ALA A 93 -18.47 -7.66 -16.51
CA ALA A 93 -17.65 -6.66 -17.19
C ALA A 93 -16.40 -7.28 -17.84
N THR A 94 -16.09 -6.86 -19.07
CA THR A 94 -14.92 -7.34 -19.81
C THR A 94 -13.63 -6.75 -19.22
N PRO A 95 -12.56 -7.56 -19.02
CA PRO A 95 -11.24 -7.06 -18.63
C PRO A 95 -10.76 -5.93 -19.53
N LEU A 96 -10.13 -4.91 -18.93
CA LEU A 96 -9.54 -3.78 -19.65
C LEU A 96 -8.38 -4.25 -20.53
N ALA A 97 -7.49 -5.04 -19.95
CA ALA A 97 -6.30 -5.60 -20.58
C ALA A 97 -5.92 -6.93 -19.90
N PRO A 98 -5.15 -7.81 -20.55
CA PRO A 98 -4.61 -9.00 -19.90
C PRO A 98 -3.53 -8.67 -18.86
N ILE A 99 -3.25 -9.64 -17.97
CA ILE A 99 -2.20 -9.57 -16.92
C ILE A 99 -0.97 -10.44 -17.21
N GLY A 100 -0.97 -11.15 -18.33
CA GLY A 100 -0.05 -12.25 -18.59
C GLY A 100 1.33 -11.78 -19.05
N GLY A 101 2.37 -12.15 -18.29
CA GLY A 101 3.78 -12.17 -18.74
C GLY A 101 4.46 -10.82 -18.95
N THR A 102 3.84 -9.72 -18.53
CA THR A 102 4.33 -8.35 -18.81
C THR A 102 5.46 -7.90 -17.89
N VAL A 103 5.59 -8.46 -16.69
CA VAL A 103 6.70 -8.17 -15.75
C VAL A 103 7.40 -9.45 -15.30
N THR A 104 8.72 -9.37 -15.18
CA THR A 104 9.63 -10.50 -14.89
C THR A 104 10.34 -10.37 -13.53
N GLY A 105 9.88 -9.43 -12.69
CA GLY A 105 10.49 -9.11 -11.39
C GLY A 105 11.64 -8.09 -11.47
N GLN A 106 11.97 -7.57 -12.66
CA GLN A 106 12.93 -6.48 -12.80
C GLN A 106 12.34 -5.16 -12.30
N PRO A 107 13.13 -4.25 -11.69
CA PRO A 107 12.60 -2.99 -11.21
C PRO A 107 11.96 -2.14 -12.32
N VAL A 108 10.81 -1.52 -12.02
CA VAL A 108 10.10 -0.58 -12.90
C VAL A 108 9.98 0.73 -12.15
N ASP A 109 10.43 1.86 -12.70
CA ASP A 109 10.41 3.18 -12.04
C ASP A 109 11.02 3.20 -10.62
N GLY A 110 12.06 2.39 -10.42
CA GLY A 110 12.70 2.19 -9.12
C GLY A 110 11.86 1.40 -8.10
N ILE A 111 10.70 0.88 -8.49
CA ILE A 111 9.84 -0.02 -7.70
C ILE A 111 10.39 -1.43 -7.83
N GLN A 112 10.76 -2.00 -6.69
CA GLN A 112 11.34 -3.35 -6.62
C GLN A 112 10.24 -4.41 -6.59
N CYS A 113 10.55 -5.61 -7.08
CA CYS A 113 9.76 -6.81 -6.84
C CYS A 113 10.40 -7.62 -5.70
N GLN A 114 9.66 -7.86 -4.63
CA GLN A 114 10.18 -8.51 -3.42
C GLN A 114 9.39 -9.78 -3.08
N GLY A 115 10.03 -10.76 -2.45
CA GLY A 115 9.39 -12.03 -2.10
C GLY A 115 8.30 -11.93 -1.01
N SER A 116 8.07 -10.73 -0.46
CA SER A 116 7.02 -10.45 0.51
C SER A 116 6.52 -9.03 0.32
N GLU A 117 5.25 -8.84 0.64
CA GLU A 117 4.60 -7.55 0.86
C GLU A 117 5.36 -6.71 1.90
N GLN A 118 5.25 -5.38 1.80
CA GLN A 118 6.03 -4.45 2.60
C GLN A 118 5.10 -3.56 3.43
N VAL A 119 5.30 -3.55 4.75
CA VAL A 119 4.33 -2.99 5.70
C VAL A 119 4.71 -1.60 6.25
N LEU A 120 5.89 -1.07 5.89
CA LEU A 120 6.35 0.22 6.44
C LEU A 120 5.49 1.38 5.93
N PHE A 121 5.18 1.35 4.64
CA PHE A 121 4.21 2.24 4.02
C PHE A 121 3.18 1.35 3.33
N HIS A 122 1.96 1.32 3.89
CA HIS A 122 0.88 0.44 3.47
C HIS A 122 -0.41 1.25 3.41
N ILE A 123 -0.85 1.54 2.20
CA ILE A 123 -2.12 2.24 1.91
C ILE A 123 -2.77 1.61 0.68
N HIS A 124 -4.05 1.90 0.48
CA HIS A 124 -4.80 1.45 -0.69
C HIS A 124 -5.37 2.65 -1.45
N ALA A 125 -5.49 2.50 -2.78
CA ALA A 125 -6.25 3.40 -3.64
C ALA A 125 -7.18 2.57 -4.53
N HIS A 126 -8.17 3.19 -5.16
CA HIS A 126 -9.11 2.48 -6.03
C HIS A 126 -9.14 3.09 -7.43
N LEU A 127 -9.14 2.23 -8.46
CA LEU A 127 -9.20 2.59 -9.86
C LEU A 127 -10.44 2.00 -10.53
N ALA A 128 -11.35 2.87 -10.98
CA ALA A 128 -12.41 2.53 -11.92
C ALA A 128 -12.01 2.92 -13.34
N VAL A 129 -12.39 2.10 -14.33
CA VAL A 129 -12.18 2.41 -15.75
C VAL A 129 -13.47 2.21 -16.53
N TYR A 130 -13.85 3.20 -17.32
CA TYR A 130 -14.97 3.16 -18.25
C TYR A 130 -14.47 3.36 -19.68
N VAL A 131 -15.01 2.59 -20.62
CA VAL A 131 -14.74 2.74 -22.06
C VAL A 131 -16.08 2.82 -22.77
N ASP A 132 -16.28 3.89 -23.53
CA ASP A 132 -17.56 4.19 -24.21
C ASP A 132 -18.75 4.15 -23.23
N GLY A 133 -18.55 4.65 -22.01
CA GLY A 133 -19.54 4.67 -20.94
C GLY A 133 -19.79 3.34 -20.22
N SER A 134 -19.11 2.26 -20.61
CA SER A 134 -19.27 0.93 -20.00
C SER A 134 -18.10 0.58 -19.08
N PRO A 135 -18.34 0.02 -17.88
CA PRO A 135 -17.26 -0.33 -16.95
C PRO A 135 -16.38 -1.46 -17.52
N ARG A 136 -15.08 -1.38 -17.23
CA ARG A 136 -14.08 -2.39 -17.57
C ARG A 136 -13.41 -2.90 -16.30
N VAL A 137 -13.13 -4.20 -16.26
CA VAL A 137 -12.45 -4.81 -15.10
C VAL A 137 -10.97 -4.45 -15.12
N VAL A 138 -10.49 -3.91 -14.00
CA VAL A 138 -9.06 -3.88 -13.68
C VAL A 138 -8.74 -5.25 -13.07
N PRO A 139 -8.02 -6.13 -13.77
CA PRO A 139 -7.83 -7.51 -13.36
C PRO A 139 -6.92 -7.64 -12.13
N GLU A 140 -7.12 -8.73 -11.40
CA GLU A 140 -6.25 -9.18 -10.31
C GLU A 140 -4.84 -9.57 -10.80
N GLY A 141 -3.86 -9.59 -9.90
CA GLY A 141 -2.51 -10.09 -10.18
C GLY A 141 -1.60 -9.12 -10.94
N ILE A 142 -2.05 -7.90 -11.22
CA ILE A 142 -1.16 -6.80 -11.64
C ILE A 142 -0.09 -6.62 -10.56
N GLY A 143 1.18 -6.52 -10.96
CA GLY A 143 2.30 -6.39 -10.03
C GLY A 143 2.65 -7.67 -9.23
N ILE A 144 1.96 -8.79 -9.45
CA ILE A 144 2.29 -10.09 -8.83
C ILE A 144 2.90 -11.00 -9.89
N VAL A 145 4.16 -11.38 -9.71
CA VAL A 145 4.92 -12.14 -10.72
C VAL A 145 4.60 -13.64 -10.63
N PRO A 146 4.36 -14.34 -11.75
CA PRO A 146 4.12 -15.78 -11.74
C PRO A 146 5.26 -16.61 -11.10
N PRO A 147 5.00 -17.85 -10.65
CA PRO A 147 3.71 -18.55 -10.65
C PRO A 147 2.74 -17.95 -9.62
N ARG A 148 1.53 -17.62 -10.08
CA ARG A 148 0.49 -17.03 -9.23
C ARG A 148 -0.30 -18.12 -8.51
N GLN A 149 -0.63 -17.86 -7.25
CA GLN A 149 -1.52 -18.69 -6.45
C GLN A 149 -2.87 -17.98 -6.45
N GLU A 150 -3.89 -18.62 -7.01
CA GLU A 150 -5.21 -18.01 -7.19
C GLU A 150 -6.26 -18.85 -6.47
N THR A 151 -7.18 -18.17 -5.79
CA THR A 151 -8.29 -18.75 -5.06
C THR A 151 -9.57 -17.98 -5.36
N ALA A 152 -10.73 -18.60 -5.19
CA ALA A 152 -12.00 -17.89 -5.33
C ALA A 152 -12.29 -17.04 -4.08
N SER A 153 -12.82 -15.84 -4.26
CA SER A 153 -13.29 -14.95 -3.19
C SER A 153 -14.68 -14.37 -3.52
N ALA A 154 -15.28 -13.63 -2.58
CA ALA A 154 -16.56 -12.96 -2.81
C ALA A 154 -16.46 -11.81 -3.83
N GLN A 155 -15.26 -11.26 -4.01
CA GLN A 155 -14.95 -10.14 -4.91
C GLN A 155 -14.52 -10.62 -6.31
N GLY A 156 -14.38 -11.95 -6.51
CA GLY A 156 -13.86 -12.56 -7.73
C GLY A 156 -12.63 -13.43 -7.44
N PRO A 157 -11.85 -13.81 -8.46
CA PRO A 157 -10.54 -14.40 -8.25
C PRO A 157 -9.66 -13.55 -7.33
N PHE A 158 -8.94 -14.21 -6.44
CA PHE A 158 -8.01 -13.61 -5.51
C PHE A 158 -6.63 -14.23 -5.70
N VAL A 159 -5.66 -13.42 -6.10
CA VAL A 159 -4.26 -13.84 -6.23
C VAL A 159 -3.60 -13.71 -4.87
N SER A 160 -3.47 -14.81 -4.14
CA SER A 160 -2.86 -14.84 -2.80
C SER A 160 -1.32 -14.90 -2.81
N GLY A 161 -0.72 -15.13 -3.98
CA GLY A 161 0.67 -15.51 -4.07
C GLY A 161 1.31 -15.26 -5.44
N GLY A 162 2.61 -14.99 -5.43
CA GLY A 162 3.49 -14.93 -6.60
C GLY A 162 4.93 -15.30 -6.26
N SER A 163 5.83 -15.26 -7.25
CA SER A 163 7.29 -15.34 -6.99
C SER A 163 7.83 -14.07 -6.32
N CYS A 164 7.21 -12.92 -6.60
CA CYS A 164 7.44 -11.66 -5.92
C CYS A 164 6.27 -10.68 -6.17
N TYR A 165 6.23 -9.62 -5.37
CA TYR A 165 5.27 -8.51 -5.43
C TYR A 165 6.02 -7.22 -5.70
N TYR A 166 5.58 -6.46 -6.70
CA TYR A 166 5.95 -5.06 -6.79
C TYR A 166 5.25 -4.29 -5.66
N TRP A 167 5.83 -3.17 -5.22
CA TRP A 167 5.20 -2.33 -4.18
C TRP A 167 3.82 -1.83 -4.58
N LEU A 168 3.52 -1.77 -5.88
CA LEU A 168 2.19 -1.51 -6.41
C LEU A 168 1.66 -2.80 -7.04
N HIS A 169 0.56 -3.33 -6.53
CA HIS A 169 -0.05 -4.55 -7.03
C HIS A 169 -1.55 -4.61 -6.72
N ALA A 170 -2.24 -5.60 -7.26
CA ALA A 170 -3.65 -5.86 -6.99
C ALA A 170 -3.90 -7.35 -6.75
N HIS A 171 -4.64 -7.68 -5.70
CA HIS A 171 -5.02 -9.06 -5.40
C HIS A 171 -6.37 -9.47 -6.00
N THR A 172 -7.24 -8.52 -6.30
CA THR A 172 -8.64 -8.71 -6.71
C THR A 172 -8.97 -7.93 -7.99
N PRO A 173 -10.04 -8.31 -8.72
CA PRO A 173 -10.48 -7.60 -9.93
C PRO A 173 -11.41 -6.40 -9.66
N ASP A 174 -11.44 -5.90 -8.44
CA ASP A 174 -12.33 -4.82 -8.00
C ASP A 174 -11.71 -3.41 -8.13
N GLY A 175 -10.47 -3.32 -8.63
CA GLY A 175 -9.78 -2.05 -8.85
C GLY A 175 -9.01 -1.52 -7.64
N ILE A 176 -8.95 -2.25 -6.52
CA ILE A 176 -8.07 -1.88 -5.41
C ILE A 176 -6.60 -2.03 -5.83
N ILE A 177 -5.84 -0.96 -5.62
CA ILE A 177 -4.39 -0.90 -5.78
C ILE A 177 -3.79 -0.90 -4.38
N HIS A 178 -2.96 -1.90 -4.10
CA HIS A 178 -2.13 -1.97 -2.91
C HIS A 178 -0.86 -1.17 -3.13
N ILE A 179 -0.52 -0.31 -2.16
CA ILE A 179 0.72 0.46 -2.13
C ILE A 179 1.46 0.06 -0.85
N GLU A 180 2.40 -0.86 -1.03
CA GLU A 180 3.09 -1.59 0.04
C GLU A 180 4.60 -1.50 -0.19
N SER A 181 5.24 -0.57 0.50
CA SER A 181 6.61 -0.16 0.21
C SER A 181 7.48 -0.15 1.47
N PRO A 182 8.80 -0.45 1.36
CA PRO A 182 9.75 -0.25 2.45
C PRO A 182 10.12 1.22 2.63
N VAL A 183 9.61 2.12 1.78
CA VAL A 183 9.86 3.56 1.82
C VAL A 183 8.57 4.34 1.63
N GLN A 184 8.45 5.45 2.35
CA GLN A 184 7.38 6.40 2.09
C GLN A 184 7.81 7.36 0.96
N ARG A 185 7.10 7.29 -0.17
CA ARG A 185 7.23 8.26 -1.26
C ARG A 185 5.89 8.39 -2.00
N THR A 186 5.76 9.44 -2.80
CA THR A 186 4.64 9.55 -3.73
C THR A 186 4.80 8.54 -4.86
N PHE A 187 3.82 7.65 -4.96
CA PHE A 187 3.60 6.78 -6.11
C PHE A 187 2.49 7.37 -6.96
N THR A 188 2.52 7.12 -8.26
CA THR A 188 1.51 7.65 -9.18
C THR A 188 0.81 6.55 -9.97
N LEU A 189 -0.34 6.91 -10.55
CA LEU A 189 -1.09 6.05 -11.46
C LEU A 189 -0.22 5.60 -12.64
N GLY A 190 0.68 6.45 -13.13
CA GLY A 190 1.67 6.11 -14.15
C GLY A 190 2.57 4.94 -13.73
N ASN A 191 3.07 4.93 -12.49
CA ASN A 191 3.90 3.82 -12.01
C ASN A 191 3.14 2.49 -11.99
N TYR A 192 1.87 2.52 -11.61
CA TYR A 192 1.01 1.33 -11.62
C TYR A 192 0.78 0.80 -13.05
N PHE A 193 0.51 1.70 -14.00
CA PHE A 193 0.35 1.33 -15.41
C PHE A 193 1.64 0.84 -16.06
N ASP A 194 2.79 1.35 -15.64
CA ASP A 194 4.10 0.87 -16.12
C ASP A 194 4.42 -0.53 -15.57
N ILE A 195 4.05 -0.84 -14.32
CA ILE A 195 4.10 -2.20 -13.76
C ILE A 195 3.12 -3.13 -14.48
N TRP A 196 1.94 -2.64 -14.85
CA TRP A 196 1.00 -3.41 -15.68
C TRP A 196 1.50 -3.54 -17.15
N ALA A 197 2.44 -2.69 -17.55
CA ALA A 197 3.01 -2.56 -18.89
C ALA A 197 1.95 -2.30 -19.98
N ILE A 198 1.03 -1.37 -19.68
CA ILE A 198 0.04 -0.87 -20.63
C ILE A 198 0.07 0.66 -20.69
N ALA A 199 -0.32 1.24 -21.82
CA ALA A 199 -0.27 2.69 -22.02
C ALA A 199 -1.24 3.43 -21.08
N LEU A 200 -0.83 4.61 -20.63
CA LEU A 200 -1.71 5.59 -20.00
C LEU A 200 -1.26 6.97 -20.45
N ASP A 201 -2.15 7.71 -21.10
CA ASP A 201 -1.96 9.12 -21.44
C ASP A 201 -3.33 9.79 -21.66
N SER A 202 -3.36 11.03 -22.14
CA SER A 202 -4.61 11.77 -22.40
C SER A 202 -5.52 11.15 -23.47
N THR A 203 -5.03 10.13 -24.18
CA THR A 203 -5.71 9.46 -25.30
C THR A 203 -5.71 7.93 -25.21
N HIS A 204 -5.07 7.33 -24.20
CA HIS A 204 -4.95 5.88 -24.05
C HIS A 204 -5.16 5.44 -22.60
N VAL A 205 -5.92 4.35 -22.43
CA VAL A 205 -5.95 3.55 -21.20
C VAL A 205 -5.83 2.08 -21.61
N GLY A 206 -4.59 1.60 -21.61
CA GLY A 206 -4.18 0.33 -22.20
C GLY A 206 -4.58 0.23 -23.68
N PRO A 207 -5.35 -0.80 -24.08
CA PRO A 207 -5.79 -0.96 -25.47
C PRO A 207 -6.95 -0.04 -25.85
N ALA A 208 -7.61 0.62 -24.88
CA ALA A 208 -8.67 1.57 -25.17
C ALA A 208 -8.07 2.91 -25.63
N THR A 209 -8.61 3.44 -26.73
CA THR A 209 -8.11 4.67 -27.37
C THR A 209 -9.22 5.70 -27.52
N GLY A 210 -8.91 6.96 -27.31
CA GLY A 210 -9.90 8.03 -27.28
C GLY A 210 -9.62 9.06 -26.22
N THR A 211 -10.35 10.18 -26.22
CA THR A 211 -10.18 11.21 -25.18
C THR A 211 -10.36 10.61 -23.79
N VAL A 212 -9.38 10.82 -22.91
CA VAL A 212 -9.42 10.38 -21.52
C VAL A 212 -9.86 11.53 -20.63
N VAL A 213 -10.95 11.33 -19.89
CA VAL A 213 -11.33 12.17 -18.75
C VAL A 213 -10.91 11.43 -17.48
N ALA A 214 -10.14 12.10 -16.63
CA ALA A 214 -9.70 11.54 -15.36
C ALA A 214 -10.35 12.27 -14.19
N TYR A 215 -10.74 11.51 -13.17
CA TYR A 215 -11.25 12.01 -11.90
C TYR A 215 -10.38 11.55 -10.75
N LEU A 216 -10.23 12.42 -9.76
CA LEU A 216 -9.66 12.14 -8.46
C LEU A 216 -10.65 12.61 -7.40
N ASN A 217 -11.16 11.68 -6.59
CA ASN A 217 -12.11 11.95 -5.51
C ASN A 217 -13.35 12.74 -6.00
N GLY A 218 -13.86 12.39 -7.19
CA GLY A 218 -15.01 13.03 -7.81
C GLY A 218 -14.73 14.34 -8.53
N HIS A 219 -13.49 14.83 -8.52
CA HIS A 219 -13.08 16.07 -9.20
C HIS A 219 -12.28 15.77 -10.47
N VAL A 220 -12.58 16.50 -11.56
CA VAL A 220 -11.82 16.37 -12.82
C VAL A 220 -10.36 16.75 -12.59
N VAL A 221 -9.46 15.88 -13.05
CA VAL A 221 -8.02 16.14 -13.11
C VAL A 221 -7.68 16.69 -14.50
N THR A 222 -6.91 17.77 -14.54
CA THR A 222 -6.38 18.34 -15.79
C THR A 222 -4.93 17.95 -15.98
N GLY A 223 -4.50 17.79 -17.24
CA GLY A 223 -3.12 17.41 -17.56
C GLY A 223 -2.93 15.91 -17.73
N ASP A 224 -1.72 15.44 -17.47
CA ASP A 224 -1.32 14.04 -17.67
C ASP A 224 -1.91 13.13 -16.58
N PRO A 225 -2.81 12.17 -16.90
CA PRO A 225 -3.39 11.26 -15.92
C PRO A 225 -2.35 10.37 -15.23
N ARG A 226 -1.17 10.18 -15.81
CA ARG A 226 -0.06 9.43 -15.19
C ARG A 226 0.45 10.09 -13.91
N THR A 227 0.20 11.39 -13.72
CA THR A 227 0.69 12.17 -12.57
C THR A 227 -0.23 12.07 -11.34
N ILE A 228 -1.40 11.44 -11.46
CA ILE A 228 -2.35 11.29 -10.35
C ILE A 228 -1.69 10.51 -9.20
N PRO A 229 -1.65 11.05 -7.98
CA PRO A 229 -1.03 10.38 -6.84
C PRO A 229 -1.88 9.22 -6.32
N LEU A 230 -1.22 8.16 -5.88
CA LEU A 230 -1.83 7.04 -5.16
C LEU A 230 -1.72 7.27 -3.65
N ASP A 231 -2.53 8.19 -3.13
CA ASP A 231 -2.67 8.43 -1.69
C ASP A 231 -3.77 7.54 -1.08
N ALA A 232 -3.78 7.47 0.26
CA ALA A 232 -4.71 6.64 1.00
C ALA A 232 -6.16 6.95 0.62
N HIS A 233 -6.86 5.91 0.18
CA HIS A 233 -8.25 5.90 -0.24
C HIS A 233 -8.61 6.86 -1.37
N ASN A 234 -7.64 7.26 -2.19
CA ASN A 234 -7.96 7.99 -3.42
C ASN A 234 -8.88 7.15 -4.31
N LEU A 235 -9.99 7.76 -4.74
CA LEU A 235 -10.91 7.22 -5.72
C LEU A 235 -10.58 7.81 -7.08
N ILE A 236 -9.99 7.00 -7.95
CA ILE A 236 -9.56 7.37 -9.28
C ILE A 236 -10.52 6.76 -10.29
N GLN A 237 -10.96 7.55 -11.25
CA GLN A 237 -11.76 7.05 -12.38
C GLN A 237 -11.17 7.57 -13.69
N LEU A 238 -11.05 6.67 -14.67
CA LEU A 238 -10.63 6.99 -16.04
C LEU A 238 -11.76 6.64 -17.01
N ASP A 239 -12.19 7.63 -17.79
CA ASP A 239 -13.22 7.46 -18.81
C ASP A 239 -12.62 7.68 -20.20
N VAL A 240 -12.67 6.66 -21.04
CA VAL A 240 -12.23 6.73 -22.45
C VAL A 240 -13.46 6.91 -23.34
N ASN A 241 -13.44 7.92 -24.22
CA ASN A 241 -14.56 8.26 -25.12
C ASN A 241 -15.90 8.43 -24.40
N GLY A 242 -15.86 8.99 -23.20
CA GLY A 242 -17.04 9.15 -22.37
C GLY A 242 -16.77 10.11 -21.23
N ASN A 243 -17.82 10.37 -20.47
CA ASN A 243 -17.74 11.13 -19.23
C ASN A 243 -18.87 10.67 -18.31
N VAL A 244 -18.62 9.54 -17.65
CA VAL A 244 -19.54 8.91 -16.70
C VAL A 244 -19.42 9.65 -15.35
N PRO A 245 -20.55 9.92 -14.65
CA PRO A 245 -20.47 10.47 -13.30
C PRO A 245 -19.55 9.63 -12.40
N PRO A 246 -18.67 10.26 -11.59
CA PRO A 246 -17.74 9.53 -10.73
C PRO A 246 -18.44 8.48 -9.86
N ALA A 247 -17.97 7.25 -9.95
CA ALA A 247 -18.48 6.14 -9.16
C ALA A 247 -17.98 6.23 -7.72
N ALA A 248 -18.89 6.02 -6.78
CA ALA A 248 -18.52 5.81 -5.39
C ALA A 248 -17.90 4.42 -5.21
N PHE A 249 -16.94 4.30 -4.30
CA PHE A 249 -16.39 3.03 -3.86
C PHE A 249 -16.27 3.04 -2.34
N THR A 250 -16.43 1.87 -1.72
CA THR A 250 -16.24 1.69 -0.28
C THR A 250 -15.22 0.59 -0.08
N PHE A 251 -14.09 0.94 0.53
CA PHE A 251 -13.04 0.00 0.84
C PHE A 251 -13.55 -1.06 1.84
N PRO A 252 -13.17 -2.34 1.65
CA PRO A 252 -13.37 -3.37 2.66
C PRO A 252 -12.77 -2.98 4.01
N ALA A 253 -13.29 -3.55 5.09
CA ALA A 253 -12.74 -3.30 6.41
C ALA A 253 -11.29 -3.83 6.49
N GLY A 254 -10.35 -2.95 6.82
CA GLY A 254 -8.93 -3.26 6.86
C GLY A 254 -8.14 -2.68 5.69
N ASP A 255 -8.83 -2.21 4.65
CA ASP A 255 -8.23 -1.50 3.53
C ASP A 255 -8.30 0.02 3.71
#